data_AF-A0A661H4C7-F1
#
_entry.id   AF-A0A661H4C7-F1
#
_cell.length_a   1.000
_cell.length_b   1.000
_cell.length_c   1.000
_cell.angle_alpha   90.00
_cell.angle_beta   90.00
_cell.angle_gamma   90.00
#
_symmetry.space_group_name_H-M   'P 1'
#
loop_
_entity.id
_entity.type
_entity.pdbx_description
1 polymer ?
#
loop_
_entity_poly.entity_id
_entity_poly.type
_entity_poly.pdbx_seq_one_letter_code
_entity_poly.pdbx_strand_id
1 'polypeptide(L)'
;HGAPLVPTPRNVIVQLVDANDEPLVATRLQVRQSGRDGAFSPSAYRSSHDSTVWTIGSPLLSPGGSADFELLARTETGVYTVIARLRRIAASGDIDLGSVRLGRR
;
A
#
# COMPACT_ATOMS: atom_id res chain seq x y z
N HIS A 1 -21.91 3.74 27.44
CA HIS A 1 -21.10 2.60 26.94
C HIS A 1 -21.01 2.68 25.43
N GLY A 2 -19.95 3.27 24.88
CA GLY A 2 -19.65 3.19 23.45
C GLY A 2 -18.53 2.17 23.28
N ALA A 3 -18.77 1.09 22.55
CA ALA A 3 -17.71 0.15 22.23
C ALA A 3 -16.55 0.93 21.57
N PRO A 4 -15.29 0.66 21.92
CA PRO A 4 -14.17 1.22 21.16
C PRO A 4 -14.36 0.80 19.70
N LEU A 5 -14.35 1.78 18.79
CA LEU A 5 -14.29 1.52 17.36
C LEU A 5 -13.01 0.71 17.13
N VAL A 6 -13.13 -0.62 17.07
CA VAL A 6 -12.04 -1.48 16.61
C VAL A 6 -11.81 -1.03 15.17
N PRO A 7 -10.66 -0.43 14.85
CA PRO A 7 -10.47 0.08 13.51
C PRO A 7 -10.46 -1.13 12.58
N THR A 8 -11.45 -1.18 11.70
CA THR A 8 -11.53 -2.24 10.70
C THR A 8 -10.33 -2.08 9.79
N PRO A 9 -9.43 -3.08 9.67
CA PRO A 9 -8.29 -2.98 8.78
C PRO A 9 -8.78 -2.63 7.38
N ARG A 10 -8.23 -1.57 6.80
CA ARG A 10 -8.52 -1.23 5.41
C ARG A 10 -7.47 -1.83 4.51
N ASN A 11 -7.96 -2.39 3.41
CA ASN A 11 -7.13 -2.82 2.31
C ASN A 11 -6.82 -1.63 1.42
N VAL A 12 -5.55 -1.46 1.10
CA VAL A 12 -5.07 -0.59 0.04
C VAL A 12 -4.58 -1.49 -1.09
N ILE A 13 -5.19 -1.35 -2.26
CA ILE A 13 -4.84 -2.11 -3.46
C ILE A 13 -3.85 -1.26 -4.26
N VAL A 14 -2.75 -1.87 -4.69
CA VAL A 14 -1.72 -1.20 -5.48
C VAL A 14 -1.21 -2.12 -6.57
N GLN A 15 -1.08 -1.60 -7.79
CA GLN A 15 -0.40 -2.26 -8.89
C GLN A 15 1.02 -1.71 -9.01
N LEU A 16 2.03 -2.57 -9.04
CA LEU A 16 3.41 -2.13 -9.25
C LEU A 16 3.72 -2.13 -10.75
N VAL A 17 4.25 -1.01 -11.23
CA VAL A 17 4.71 -0.85 -12.62
C VAL A 17 6.11 -0.26 -12.67
N ASP A 18 6.84 -0.55 -13.75
CA ASP A 18 8.17 -0.02 -14.02
C ASP A 18 8.12 1.39 -14.64
N ALA A 19 9.27 1.92 -15.04
CA ALA A 19 9.36 3.28 -15.61
C ALA A 19 8.61 3.46 -16.94
N ASN A 20 8.32 2.36 -17.65
CA ASN A 20 7.61 2.31 -18.92
C ASN A 20 6.12 1.94 -18.75
N ASP A 21 5.62 1.93 -17.51
CA ASP A 21 4.28 1.45 -17.13
C ASP A 21 4.06 -0.05 -17.40
N GLU A 22 5.13 -0.84 -17.55
CA GLU A 22 5.02 -2.28 -17.67
C GLU A 22 4.83 -2.92 -16.28
N PRO A 23 4.00 -3.97 -16.15
CA PRO A 23 3.78 -4.64 -14.88
C PRO A 23 5.08 -5.16 -14.26
N LEU A 24 5.36 -4.75 -13.02
CA LEU A 24 6.57 -5.16 -12.31
C LEU A 24 6.27 -6.30 -11.33
N VAL A 25 6.81 -7.48 -11.62
CA VAL A 25 6.68 -8.66 -10.75
C VAL A 25 7.71 -8.57 -9.61
N ALA A 26 7.32 -7.95 -8.51
CA ALA A 26 8.09 -7.98 -7.26
C ALA A 26 7.94 -9.34 -6.59
N THR A 27 9.01 -9.95 -6.06
CA THR A 27 8.97 -11.16 -5.23
C THR A 27 8.55 -10.87 -3.80
N ARG A 28 8.81 -9.66 -3.29
CA ARG A 28 8.44 -9.21 -1.95
C ARG A 28 8.09 -7.73 -1.94
N LEU A 29 7.05 -7.36 -1.20
CA LEU A 29 6.68 -5.98 -0.92
C LEU A 29 6.75 -5.72 0.59
N GLN A 30 7.55 -4.74 1.00
CA GLN A 30 7.57 -4.20 2.35
C GLN A 30 6.89 -2.83 2.35
N VAL A 31 6.12 -2.54 3.40
CA VAL A 31 5.35 -1.30 3.48
C VAL A 31 5.58 -0.64 4.83
N ARG A 32 5.82 0.67 4.79
CA ARG A 32 5.80 1.55 5.95
C ARG A 32 4.78 2.65 5.74
N GLN A 33 3.77 2.67 6.59
CA GLN A 33 2.79 3.75 6.70
C GLN A 33 3.28 4.81 7.68
N SER A 34 3.05 6.07 7.37
CA SER A 34 3.18 7.22 8.27
C SER A 34 2.11 8.27 7.95
N GLY A 35 1.94 9.29 8.77
CA GLY A 35 1.00 10.38 8.50
C GLY A 35 0.11 10.72 9.69
N ARG A 36 -1.06 11.32 9.41
CA ARG A 36 -2.00 11.79 10.44
C ARG A 36 -2.52 10.65 11.32
N ASP A 37 -2.72 9.49 10.71
CA ASP A 37 -3.22 8.30 11.38
C ASP A 37 -2.13 7.54 12.16
N GLY A 38 -0.90 8.07 12.17
CA GLY A 38 0.25 7.49 12.85
C GLY A 38 1.15 6.67 11.93
N ALA A 39 2.20 6.10 12.52
CA ALA A 39 3.16 5.24 11.83
C ALA A 39 2.88 3.77 12.11
N PHE A 40 2.92 2.94 11.07
CA PHE A 40 2.69 1.50 11.15
C PHE A 40 3.44 0.78 10.03
N SER A 41 3.78 -0.49 10.23
CA SER A 41 4.38 -1.33 9.19
C SER A 41 3.35 -2.37 8.76
N PRO A 42 2.43 -2.03 7.84
CA PRO A 42 1.37 -2.94 7.45
C PRO A 42 1.89 -4.15 6.69
N SER A 43 1.13 -5.23 6.80
CA SER A 43 1.38 -6.42 6.02
C SER A 43 0.89 -6.20 4.60
N ALA A 44 1.68 -6.64 3.62
CA ALA A 44 1.29 -6.69 2.22
C ALA A 44 1.21 -8.14 1.76
N TYR A 45 0.17 -8.48 1.03
CA TYR A 45 -0.02 -9.77 0.40
C TYR A 45 -0.29 -9.61 -1.08
N ARG A 46 0.19 -10.55 -1.88
CA ARG A 46 -0.05 -10.57 -3.32
C ARG A 46 -1.40 -11.23 -3.60
N SER A 47 -2.17 -10.66 -4.52
CA SER A 47 -3.50 -11.18 -4.89
C SER A 47 -3.48 -12.57 -5.52
N SER A 48 -2.46 -12.88 -6.33
CA SER A 48 -2.18 -14.23 -6.87
C SER A 48 -0.70 -14.37 -7.21
N HIS A 49 -0.19 -15.59 -7.44
CA HIS A 49 1.25 -15.85 -7.65
C HIS A 49 1.86 -15.00 -8.77
N ASP A 50 1.16 -14.86 -9.90
CA ASP A 50 1.64 -14.16 -11.09
C ASP A 50 1.13 -12.71 -11.20
N SER A 51 0.50 -12.18 -10.14
CA SER A 51 -0.07 -10.83 -10.15
C SER A 51 0.92 -9.77 -9.72
N THR A 52 0.85 -8.60 -10.36
CA THR A 52 1.54 -7.38 -9.93
C THR A 52 0.70 -6.52 -8.97
N VAL A 53 -0.50 -7.00 -8.64
CA VAL A 53 -1.44 -6.36 -7.71
C VAL A 53 -1.24 -6.89 -6.30
N TRP A 54 -0.98 -5.96 -5.40
CA TRP A 54 -0.79 -6.20 -3.97
C TRP A 54 -1.89 -5.55 -3.17
N THR A 55 -2.21 -6.18 -2.04
CA THR A 55 -3.14 -5.64 -1.07
C THR A 55 -2.40 -5.42 0.25
N ILE A 56 -2.54 -4.21 0.78
CA ILE A 56 -1.87 -3.74 1.99
C ILE A 56 -2.93 -3.56 3.06
N GLY A 57 -2.86 -4.35 4.14
CA GLY A 57 -3.80 -4.27 5.25
C GLY A 57 -3.28 -3.37 6.35
N SER A 58 -3.98 -2.26 6.65
CA SER A 58 -3.62 -1.36 7.75
C SER A 58 -4.78 -1.11 8.72
N PRO A 59 -4.58 -1.34 10.03
CA PRO A 59 -5.57 -1.07 11.08
C PRO A 59 -5.59 0.40 11.51
N LEU A 60 -4.72 1.26 11.00
CA LEU A 60 -4.71 2.67 11.41
C LEU A 60 -5.52 3.56 10.46
N LEU A 61 -5.83 3.07 9.25
CA LEU A 61 -6.49 3.87 8.22
C LEU A 61 -7.92 4.24 8.62
N SER A 62 -8.10 5.52 8.92
CA SER A 62 -9.37 6.06 9.40
C SER A 62 -10.08 6.87 8.29
N PRO A 63 -11.41 6.78 8.15
CA PRO A 63 -12.18 7.64 7.25
C PRO A 63 -11.82 9.12 7.37
N GLY A 64 -11.53 9.78 6.24
CA GLY A 64 -11.12 11.19 6.22
C GLY A 64 -9.71 11.47 6.75
N GLY A 65 -8.97 10.43 7.14
CA GLY A 65 -7.55 10.48 7.46
C GLY A 65 -6.68 10.62 6.22
N SER A 66 -5.37 10.71 6.46
CA SER A 66 -4.33 10.75 5.43
C SER A 66 -3.11 9.93 5.86
N ALA A 67 -2.50 9.27 4.89
CA ALA A 67 -1.36 8.38 5.11
C ALA A 67 -0.40 8.40 3.92
N ASP A 68 0.88 8.36 4.23
CA ASP A 68 1.98 8.15 3.30
C ASP A 68 2.47 6.71 3.44
N PHE A 69 2.56 5.99 2.31
CA PHE A 69 3.07 4.62 2.23
C PHE A 69 4.38 4.63 1.49
N GLU A 70 5.46 4.32 2.20
CA GLU A 70 6.72 3.95 1.59
C GLU A 70 6.66 2.45 1.25
N LEU A 71 6.71 2.15 -0.03
CA LEU A 71 6.70 0.78 -0.56
C LEU A 71 8.11 0.43 -1.02
N LEU A 72 8.66 -0.65 -0.50
CA LEU A 72 9.92 -1.22 -0.93
C LEU A 72 9.65 -2.57 -1.59
N ALA A 73 9.81 -2.61 -2.92
CA ALA A 73 9.60 -3.80 -3.71
C ALA A 73 10.93 -4.44 -4.06
N ARG A 74 11.08 -5.73 -3.77
CA ARG A 74 12.20 -6.53 -4.23
C ARG A 74 11.77 -7.32 -5.45
N THR A 75 12.54 -7.25 -6.52
CA THR A 75 12.35 -7.99 -7.76
C THR A 75 13.57 -8.89 -7.99
N GLU A 76 13.58 -9.66 -9.08
CA GLU A 76 14.78 -10.40 -9.50
C GLU A 76 15.93 -9.47 -9.93
N THR A 77 15.60 -8.30 -10.49
CA THR A 77 16.59 -7.38 -11.09
C THR A 77 17.09 -6.31 -10.12
N GLY A 78 16.45 -6.15 -8.96
CA GLY A 78 16.85 -5.18 -7.95
C GLY A 78 15.79 -4.85 -6.90
N VAL A 79 16.12 -3.87 -6.07
CA VAL A 79 15.22 -3.29 -5.07
C VAL A 79 14.77 -1.92 -5.54
N TYR A 80 13.48 -1.67 -5.42
CA TYR A 80 12.83 -0.45 -5.84
C TYR A 80 12.10 0.17 -4.66
N THR A 81 11.97 1.50 -4.66
CA THR A 81 11.29 2.21 -3.57
C THR A 81 10.43 3.33 -4.14
N VAL A 82 9.25 3.51 -3.56
CA VAL A 82 8.30 4.57 -3.93
C VAL A 82 7.56 5.04 -2.70
N ILE A 83 7.11 6.29 -2.73
CA ILE A 83 6.22 6.85 -1.71
C ILE A 83 4.88 7.16 -2.38
N ALA A 84 3.83 6.47 -1.94
CA ALA A 84 2.45 6.72 -2.37
C ALA A 84 1.70 7.48 -1.26
N ARG A 85 1.01 8.56 -1.63
CA ARG A 85 0.31 9.43 -0.66
C ARG A 85 -1.21 9.33 -0.83
N LEU A 86 -1.88 8.86 0.22
CA LEU A 86 -3.33 8.97 0.38
C LEU A 86 -3.68 10.27 1.08
N ARG A 87 -4.27 11.21 0.34
CA ARG A 87 -4.73 12.50 0.88
C ARG A 87 -6.06 12.42 1.62
N ARG A 88 -6.91 11.47 1.24
CA ARG A 88 -8.22 11.26 1.85
C ARG A 88 -8.61 9.79 1.77
N ILE A 89 -8.76 9.17 2.92
CA ILE A 89 -9.24 7.78 3.03
C ILE A 89 -10.77 7.76 2.90
N ALA A 90 -11.27 6.90 2.01
CA ALA A 90 -12.70 6.73 1.77
C ALA A 90 -13.44 6.28 3.04
N ALA A 91 -14.73 6.64 3.15
CA ALA A 91 -15.56 6.29 4.30
C ALA A 91 -15.87 4.79 4.39
N SER A 92 -15.84 4.07 3.27
CA SER A 92 -16.08 2.63 3.17
C SER A 92 -15.33 2.05 1.96
N GLY A 93 -15.18 0.73 1.95
CA GLY A 93 -14.53 -0.01 0.86
C GLY A 93 -13.00 -0.02 0.91
N ASP A 94 -12.45 -0.80 -0.02
CA ASP A 94 -11.03 -0.88 -0.29
C ASP A 94 -10.55 0.38 -1.01
N ILE A 95 -9.29 0.73 -0.80
CA ILE A 95 -8.68 1.94 -1.36
C ILE A 95 -7.79 1.53 -2.52
N ASP A 96 -8.16 1.92 -3.73
CA ASP A 96 -7.31 1.71 -4.90
C ASP A 96 -6.33 2.87 -5.08
N LEU A 97 -5.04 2.58 -4.99
CA LEU A 97 -3.96 3.52 -5.30
C LEU A 97 -3.64 3.57 -6.80
N GLY A 98 -4.17 2.62 -7.59
CA GLY A 98 -3.84 2.43 -8.99
C GLY A 98 -2.41 1.93 -9.20
N SER A 99 -1.86 2.27 -10.36
CA SER A 99 -0.49 1.92 -10.74
C SER A 99 0.52 2.86 -10.08
N VAL A 100 1.40 2.28 -9.28
CA VAL A 100 2.50 2.98 -8.64
C VAL A 100 3.79 2.66 -9.38
N ARG A 101 4.32 3.68 -10.04
CA ARG A 101 5.58 3.62 -10.78
C ARG A 101 6.76 3.58 -9.83
N LEU A 102 7.57 2.53 -9.95
CA LEU A 102 8.73 2.33 -9.10
C LEU A 102 9.99 2.97 -9.71
N GLY A 103 10.65 3.83 -8.94
CA GLY A 103 11.99 4.31 -9.25
C GLY A 103 13.05 3.30 -8.80
N ARG A 104 14.04 3.02 -9.66
CA ARG A 104 15.20 2.22 -9.27
C ARG A 104 16.04 3.05 -8.29
N ARG A 105 16.33 2.49 -7.12
CA ARG A 105 17.18 3.12 -6.11
C ARG A 105 18.65 2.88 -6.40
#